data_AF-A0A4R8MMD0-F1
#
_entry.id   AF-A0A4R8MMD0-F1
#
_cell.length_a   1.000
_cell.length_b   1.000
_cell.length_c   1.000
_cell.angle_alpha   90.00
_cell.angle_beta   90.00
_cell.angle_gamma   90.00
#
_symmetry.space_group_name_H-M   'P 1'
#
loop_
_entity.id
_entity.type
_entity.pdbx_description
1 polymer ?
#
loop_
_entity_poly.entity_id
_entity_poly.type
_entity_poly.pdbx_seq_one_letter_code
_entity_poly.pdbx_strand_id
1 'polypeptide(L)'
;MSRLLFILFILFFWVSIFAETKQKSICLSLVDCEKQADSTEIHRKKITFLTFGISEYASTASSRDLVPLYLKRLKSTILEANGETGYKGEIVLKVTHKPEYKIAQLNKAEDDVLFLESNQKSLSKEEFDELEKLKVLLGDSK
;
A
#
# COMPACT_ATOMS: atom_id res chain seq x y z
N MET A 1 25.74 51.08 -2.60
CA MET A 1 24.42 50.39 -2.65
C MET A 1 24.57 48.95 -3.17
N SER A 2 25.24 48.04 -2.44
CA SER A 2 25.54 46.69 -2.95
C SER A 2 25.41 45.57 -1.91
N ARG A 3 25.66 45.85 -0.62
CA ARG A 3 25.55 44.83 0.44
C ARG A 3 24.10 44.53 0.91
N LEU A 4 23.23 45.54 0.94
CA LEU A 4 21.84 45.40 1.36
C LEU A 4 20.99 44.59 0.36
N LEU A 5 21.26 44.74 -0.95
CA LEU A 5 20.59 43.98 -2.01
C LEU A 5 20.95 42.48 -1.98
N PHE A 6 22.19 42.15 -1.61
CA PHE A 6 22.64 40.76 -1.52
C PHE A 6 22.00 40.01 -0.33
N ILE A 7 21.81 40.68 0.80
CA ILE A 7 21.16 40.09 2.00
C ILE A 7 19.67 39.84 1.72
N LEU A 8 19.00 40.74 1.01
CA LEU A 8 17.62 40.57 0.57
C LEU A 8 17.46 39.38 -0.38
N PHE A 9 18.43 39.16 -1.28
CA PHE A 9 18.41 38.01 -2.20
C PHE A 9 18.55 36.67 -1.47
N ILE A 10 19.37 36.60 -0.42
CA ILE A 10 19.57 35.38 0.38
C ILE A 10 18.33 35.07 1.24
N LEU A 11 17.66 36.09 1.79
CA LEU A 11 16.43 35.90 2.56
C LEU A 11 15.24 35.44 1.72
N PHE A 12 15.10 35.93 0.48
CA PHE A 12 14.01 35.49 -0.42
C PHE A 12 14.20 34.07 -0.96
N PHE A 13 15.44 33.62 -1.14
CA PHE A 13 15.73 32.25 -1.58
C PHE A 13 15.48 31.21 -0.49
N TRP A 14 15.62 31.57 0.79
CA TRP A 14 15.45 30.58 1.87
C TRP A 14 13.99 30.26 2.18
N VAL A 15 13.08 31.23 2.03
CA VAL A 15 11.64 31.03 2.27
C VAL A 15 10.99 30.16 1.18
N SER A 16 11.58 30.09 -0.01
CA SER A 16 11.00 29.34 -1.14
C SER A 16 11.31 27.83 -1.11
N ILE A 17 12.14 27.34 -0.18
CA ILE A 17 12.51 25.91 -0.10
C ILE A 17 11.58 25.13 0.84
N PHE A 18 10.74 25.82 1.62
CA PHE A 18 9.71 25.20 2.47
C PHE A 18 8.31 25.28 1.86
N ALA A 19 8.21 25.01 0.56
CA ALA A 19 6.94 24.56 0.02
C ALA A 19 6.68 23.14 0.55
N GLU A 20 6.10 23.04 1.75
CA GLU A 20 5.41 21.83 2.19
C GLU A 20 4.38 21.52 1.10
N THR A 21 4.72 20.60 0.21
CA THR A 21 3.74 19.94 -0.62
C THR A 21 2.90 19.12 0.35
N LYS A 22 1.89 19.74 0.96
CA LYS A 22 0.83 19.02 1.66
C LYS A 22 0.11 18.20 0.61
N GLN A 23 0.71 17.06 0.28
CA GLN A 23 0.07 16.01 -0.48
C GLN A 23 -1.20 15.69 0.27
N LYS A 24 -2.34 15.95 -0.37
CA LYS A 24 -3.65 15.74 0.25
C LYS A 24 -3.69 14.30 0.75
N SER A 25 -3.82 14.15 2.07
CA SER A 25 -3.78 12.83 2.71
C SER A 25 -4.81 11.93 2.05
N ILE A 26 -4.38 10.74 1.62
CA ILE A 26 -5.24 9.78 0.93
C ILE A 26 -6.34 9.27 1.89
N CYS A 27 -5.98 9.09 3.16
CA CYS A 27 -6.84 8.74 4.29
C CYS A 27 -6.28 9.39 5.57
N LEU A 28 -7.03 9.36 6.68
CA LEU A 28 -6.70 10.07 7.92
C LEU A 28 -6.25 9.16 9.08
N SER A 29 -6.38 7.84 8.94
CA SER A 29 -5.98 6.83 9.93
C SER A 29 -5.93 5.43 9.30
N LEU A 30 -5.37 4.43 9.98
CA LEU A 30 -5.41 3.02 9.54
C LEU A 30 -6.82 2.55 9.21
N VAL A 31 -7.77 2.79 10.12
CA VAL A 31 -9.17 2.38 9.97
C VAL A 31 -9.82 3.09 8.78
N ASP A 32 -9.50 4.36 8.55
CA ASP A 32 -9.99 5.10 7.39
C ASP A 32 -9.40 4.54 6.09
N CYS A 33 -8.10 4.27 6.04
CA CYS A 33 -7.46 3.65 4.88
C CYS A 33 -8.04 2.28 4.55
N GLU A 34 -8.30 1.46 5.57
CA GLU A 34 -8.94 0.16 5.42
C GLU A 34 -10.35 0.30 4.87
N LYS A 35 -11.18 1.20 5.42
CA LYS A 35 -12.53 1.46 4.91
C LYS A 35 -12.53 1.94 3.47
N GLN A 36 -11.59 2.83 3.12
CA GLN A 36 -11.44 3.29 1.74
C GLN A 36 -11.02 2.15 0.80
N ALA A 37 -10.13 1.25 1.24
CA ALA A 37 -9.79 0.04 0.49
C ALA A 37 -11.01 -0.88 0.29
N ASP A 38 -11.82 -1.06 1.33
CA ASP A 38 -13.03 -1.91 1.26
C ASP A 38 -14.14 -1.28 0.39
N SER A 39 -14.14 0.05 0.21
CA SER A 39 -15.13 0.77 -0.60
C SER A 39 -14.96 0.63 -2.11
N THR A 40 -13.82 0.11 -2.57
CA THR A 40 -13.50 -0.07 -3.99
C THR A 40 -13.25 -1.53 -4.26
N GLU A 41 -13.65 -2.06 -5.41
CA GLU A 41 -13.26 -3.42 -5.80
C GLU A 41 -11.93 -3.46 -6.54
N ILE A 42 -11.47 -2.32 -7.07
CA ILE A 42 -10.26 -2.22 -7.88
C ILE A 42 -9.00 -2.52 -7.06
N HIS A 43 -8.28 -3.60 -7.39
CA HIS A 43 -7.12 -4.08 -6.62
C HIS A 43 -6.01 -3.03 -6.50
N ARG A 44 -5.60 -2.40 -7.61
CA ARG A 44 -4.64 -1.29 -7.59
C ARG A 44 -4.99 -0.18 -6.60
N LYS A 45 -6.27 0.17 -6.48
CA LYS A 45 -6.72 1.19 -5.51
C LYS A 45 -6.66 0.65 -4.08
N LYS A 46 -7.09 -0.59 -3.82
CA LYS A 46 -6.93 -1.25 -2.52
C LYS A 46 -5.48 -1.22 -2.06
N ILE A 47 -4.55 -1.63 -2.92
CA ILE A 47 -3.11 -1.63 -2.65
C ILE A 47 -2.63 -0.22 -2.29
N THR A 48 -3.10 0.81 -3.01
CA THR A 48 -2.71 2.20 -2.76
C THR A 48 -3.12 2.66 -1.36
N PHE A 49 -4.40 2.45 -0.99
CA PHE A 49 -4.92 2.83 0.33
C PHE A 49 -4.21 2.08 1.46
N LEU A 50 -4.07 0.75 1.32
CA LEU A 50 -3.45 -0.09 2.33
C LEU A 50 -1.95 0.22 2.48
N THR A 51 -1.25 0.47 1.37
CA THR A 51 0.16 0.86 1.40
C THR A 51 0.36 2.18 2.11
N PHE A 52 -0.46 3.19 1.78
CA PHE A 52 -0.41 4.48 2.45
C PHE A 52 -0.70 4.34 3.95
N GLY A 53 -1.76 3.61 4.32
CA GLY A 53 -2.12 3.40 5.72
C GLY A 53 -1.03 2.71 6.53
N ILE A 54 -0.42 1.66 5.96
CA ILE A 54 0.69 0.95 6.60
C ILE A 54 1.92 1.87 6.71
N SER A 55 2.28 2.59 5.65
CA SER A 55 3.49 3.43 5.68
C SER A 55 3.39 4.61 6.65
N GLU A 56 2.21 5.22 6.74
CA GLU A 56 2.01 6.44 7.52
C GLU A 56 1.74 6.15 9.00
N TYR A 57 0.98 5.09 9.29
CA TYR A 57 0.39 4.92 10.63
C TYR A 57 0.88 3.68 11.38
N ALA A 58 1.63 2.76 10.74
CA ALA A 58 2.05 1.51 11.39
C ALA A 58 2.95 1.70 12.62
N SER A 59 3.71 2.79 12.69
CA SER A 59 4.60 3.09 13.84
C SER A 59 3.85 3.25 15.17
N THR A 60 2.56 3.54 15.12
CA THR A 60 1.70 3.77 16.29
C THR A 60 0.67 2.66 16.51
N ALA A 61 0.64 1.66 15.64
CA ALA A 61 -0.36 0.60 15.64
C ALA A 61 0.17 -0.69 16.26
N SER A 62 -0.73 -1.50 16.82
CA SER A 62 -0.34 -2.83 17.26
C SER A 62 -0.17 -3.77 16.07
N SER A 63 0.64 -4.83 16.22
CA SER A 63 0.71 -5.88 15.18
C SER A 63 -0.66 -6.46 14.85
N ARG A 64 -1.56 -6.57 15.83
CA ARG A 64 -2.91 -7.09 15.63
C ARG A 64 -3.74 -6.20 14.69
N ASP A 65 -3.63 -4.89 14.84
CA ASP A 65 -4.34 -3.92 13.98
C ASP A 65 -3.79 -3.92 12.56
N LEU A 66 -2.52 -4.30 12.37
CA LEU A 66 -1.87 -4.37 11.06
C LEU A 66 -2.20 -5.65 10.30
N VAL A 67 -2.40 -6.78 10.98
CA VAL A 67 -2.65 -8.09 10.36
C VAL A 67 -3.76 -8.06 9.28
N PRO A 68 -4.96 -7.49 9.52
CA PRO A 68 -6.01 -7.45 8.51
C PRO A 68 -5.61 -6.66 7.27
N LEU A 69 -4.86 -5.57 7.44
CA LEU A 69 -4.42 -4.73 6.33
C LEU A 69 -3.37 -5.44 5.47
N TYR A 70 -2.41 -6.12 6.10
CA TYR A 70 -1.40 -6.91 5.38
C TYR A 70 -2.05 -8.09 4.63
N LEU A 71 -3.03 -8.79 5.21
CA LEU A 71 -3.78 -9.84 4.50
C LEU A 71 -4.53 -9.30 3.28
N LYS A 72 -5.25 -8.17 3.44
CA LYS A 72 -5.96 -7.52 2.33
C LYS A 72 -5.01 -7.03 1.24
N ARG A 73 -3.85 -6.50 1.62
CA ARG A 73 -2.84 -5.99 0.68
C ARG A 73 -2.17 -7.14 -0.06
N LEU A 74 -1.78 -8.20 0.64
CA LEU A 74 -1.23 -9.42 0.07
C LEU A 74 -2.16 -9.98 -1.02
N LYS A 75 -3.43 -10.21 -0.66
CA LYS A 75 -4.44 -10.71 -1.60
C LYS A 75 -4.60 -9.80 -2.82
N SER A 76 -4.79 -8.51 -2.61
CA SER A 76 -4.99 -7.57 -3.72
C SER A 76 -3.75 -7.47 -4.62
N THR A 77 -2.56 -7.58 -4.05
CA THR A 77 -1.28 -7.52 -4.77
C THR A 77 -1.08 -8.73 -5.66
N ILE A 78 -1.38 -9.94 -5.16
CA ILE A 78 -1.31 -11.17 -5.97
C ILE A 78 -2.30 -11.10 -7.15
N LEU A 79 -3.54 -10.69 -6.88
CA LEU A 79 -4.59 -10.59 -7.91
C LEU A 79 -4.24 -9.55 -8.98
N GLU A 80 -3.80 -8.35 -8.58
CA GLU A 80 -3.31 -7.32 -9.51
C GLU A 80 -2.12 -7.83 -10.33
N ALA A 81 -1.15 -8.51 -9.72
CA ALA A 81 0.02 -9.05 -10.43
C ALA A 81 -0.38 -10.06 -11.52
N ASN A 82 -1.45 -10.82 -11.30
CA ASN A 82 -2.02 -11.77 -12.25
C ASN A 82 -2.96 -11.13 -13.28
N GLY A 83 -3.09 -9.80 -13.27
CA GLY A 83 -3.92 -9.08 -14.22
C GLY A 83 -5.39 -9.02 -13.86
N GLU A 84 -5.78 -9.47 -12.67
CA GLU A 84 -7.13 -9.25 -12.18
C GLU A 84 -7.26 -7.81 -11.71
N THR A 85 -8.25 -7.09 -12.23
CA THR A 85 -8.44 -5.68 -11.90
C THR A 85 -9.38 -5.48 -10.72
N GLY A 86 -10.22 -6.47 -10.40
CA GLY A 86 -11.33 -6.34 -9.47
C GLY A 86 -12.55 -5.60 -10.05
N TYR A 87 -12.53 -5.24 -11.33
CA TYR A 87 -13.69 -4.63 -11.99
C TYR A 87 -14.81 -5.67 -12.17
N LYS A 88 -16.00 -5.37 -11.61
CA LYS A 88 -17.20 -6.23 -11.62
C LYS A 88 -18.33 -5.69 -12.52
N GLY A 89 -18.01 -4.90 -13.55
CA GLY A 89 -19.01 -4.50 -14.53
C GLY A 89 -19.46 -5.67 -15.42
N GLU A 90 -20.24 -5.37 -16.47
CA GLU A 90 -20.76 -6.39 -17.40
C GLU A 90 -19.66 -7.25 -18.06
N ILE A 91 -18.44 -6.70 -18.15
CA ILE A 91 -17.26 -7.39 -18.69
C ILE A 91 -16.19 -7.42 -17.60
N VAL A 92 -15.66 -8.61 -17.31
CA VAL A 92 -14.48 -8.76 -16.44
C VAL A 92 -13.24 -8.27 -17.19
N LEU A 93 -12.63 -7.20 -16.68
CA LEU A 93 -11.41 -6.65 -17.27
C LEU A 93 -10.19 -7.37 -16.71
N LYS A 94 -9.44 -8.02 -17.60
CA LYS A 94 -8.10 -8.57 -17.32
C LYS A 94 -7.03 -7.74 -18.00
N VAL A 95 -5.91 -7.53 -17.31
CA VAL A 95 -4.78 -6.72 -17.78
C VAL A 95 -3.55 -7.58 -17.89
N THR A 96 -2.90 -7.57 -19.06
CA THR A 96 -1.58 -8.19 -19.20
C THR A 96 -0.52 -7.19 -18.79
N HIS A 97 0.15 -7.45 -17.66
CA HIS A 97 1.25 -6.63 -17.19
C HIS A 97 2.57 -7.01 -17.86
N LYS A 98 3.50 -6.05 -17.90
CA LYS A 98 4.89 -6.35 -18.24
C LYS A 98 5.49 -7.30 -17.19
N PRO A 99 6.38 -8.24 -17.58
CA PRO A 99 6.98 -9.20 -16.66
C PRO A 99 7.65 -8.53 -15.44
N GLU A 100 8.34 -7.41 -15.65
CA GLU A 100 9.06 -6.70 -14.58
C GLU A 100 8.09 -6.11 -13.55
N TYR A 101 6.92 -5.63 -14.01
CA TYR A 101 5.88 -5.15 -13.12
C TYR A 101 5.29 -6.28 -12.29
N LYS A 102 4.99 -7.43 -12.92
CA LYS A 102 4.45 -8.61 -12.23
C LYS A 102 5.41 -9.06 -11.13
N ILE A 103 6.69 -9.25 -11.46
CA ILE A 103 7.72 -9.66 -10.49
C ILE A 103 7.82 -8.65 -9.34
N ALA A 104 7.83 -7.35 -9.64
CA ALA A 104 7.89 -6.32 -8.60
C ALA A 104 6.69 -6.33 -7.65
N GLN A 105 5.49 -6.71 -8.12
CA GLN A 105 4.32 -6.88 -7.25
C GLN A 105 4.40 -8.18 -6.44
N LEU A 106 4.84 -9.29 -7.03
CA LEU A 106 4.98 -10.55 -6.31
C LEU A 106 6.03 -10.45 -5.19
N ASN A 107 7.13 -9.70 -5.39
CA ASN A 107 8.10 -9.44 -4.32
C ASN A 107 7.47 -8.66 -3.15
N LYS A 108 6.58 -7.69 -3.42
CA LYS A 108 5.85 -6.99 -2.35
C LYS A 108 4.87 -7.91 -1.62
N ALA A 109 4.27 -8.85 -2.33
CA ALA A 109 3.44 -9.88 -1.71
C ALA A 109 4.28 -10.81 -0.80
N GLU A 110 5.52 -11.14 -1.18
CA GLU A 110 6.44 -11.88 -0.31
C GLU A 110 6.78 -11.09 0.96
N ASP A 111 7.04 -9.79 0.84
CA ASP A 111 7.28 -8.91 2.00
C ASP A 111 6.07 -8.93 2.97
N ASP A 112 4.86 -8.92 2.43
CA ASP A 112 3.62 -9.03 3.22
C ASP A 112 3.51 -10.40 3.93
N VAL A 113 3.86 -11.49 3.24
CA VAL A 113 3.92 -12.83 3.85
C VAL A 113 4.94 -12.87 4.99
N LEU A 114 6.14 -12.34 4.79
CA LEU A 114 7.19 -12.32 5.81
C LEU A 114 6.76 -11.55 7.06
N PHE A 115 6.05 -10.43 6.90
CA PHE A 115 5.48 -9.69 8.02
C PHE A 115 4.46 -10.54 8.79
N LEU A 116 3.52 -11.18 8.08
CA LEU A 116 2.46 -11.99 8.68
C LEU A 116 3.03 -13.23 9.36
N GLU A 117 4.03 -13.89 8.77
CA GLU A 117 4.73 -15.03 9.36
C GLU A 117 5.49 -14.63 10.63
N SER A 118 6.17 -13.49 10.61
CA SER A 118 6.86 -12.96 11.79
C SER A 118 5.91 -12.59 12.94
N ASN A 119 4.63 -12.38 12.63
CA ASN A 119 3.58 -12.01 13.58
C ASN A 119 2.50 -13.10 13.78
N GLN A 120 2.78 -14.36 13.43
CA GLN A 120 1.82 -15.48 13.48
C GLN A 120 1.01 -15.59 14.79
N LYS A 121 1.61 -15.25 15.93
CA LYS A 121 0.93 -15.29 17.24
C LYS A 121 -0.24 -14.30 17.35
N SER A 122 -0.29 -13.29 16.49
CA SER A 122 -1.34 -12.27 16.45
C SER A 122 -2.47 -12.64 15.49
N LEU A 123 -2.32 -13.73 14.72
CA LEU A 123 -3.34 -14.18 13.77
C LEU A 123 -4.38 -15.02 14.52
N SER A 124 -5.65 -14.74 14.24
CA SER A 124 -6.74 -15.69 14.49
C SER A 124 -6.59 -16.93 13.62
N LYS A 125 -7.33 -17.99 13.94
CA LYS A 125 -7.32 -19.21 13.15
C LYS A 125 -7.79 -18.94 11.71
N GLU A 126 -8.82 -18.12 11.55
CA GLU A 126 -9.37 -17.75 10.25
C GLU A 126 -8.36 -16.98 9.40
N GLU A 127 -7.61 -16.06 10.01
CA GLU A 127 -6.54 -15.29 9.34
C GLU A 127 -5.34 -16.17 8.97
N PHE A 128 -5.00 -17.16 9.81
CA PHE A 128 -3.97 -18.13 9.49
C PHE A 128 -4.37 -19.01 8.30
N ASP A 129 -5.61 -19.51 8.29
CA ASP A 129 -6.14 -20.30 7.17
C ASP A 129 -6.22 -19.45 5.88
N GLU A 130 -6.51 -18.15 5.98
CA GLU A 130 -6.44 -17.23 4.84
C GLU A 130 -5.00 -17.03 4.35
N LEU A 131 -4.03 -16.82 5.25
CA LEU A 131 -2.62 -16.68 4.89
C LEU A 131 -2.11 -17.91 4.12
N GLU A 132 -2.42 -19.11 4.59
CA GLU A 132 -1.97 -20.34 3.92
C GLU A 132 -2.57 -20.46 2.51
N LYS A 133 -3.83 -20.08 2.31
CA LYS A 133 -4.42 -20.01 0.95
C LYS A 133 -3.73 -18.98 0.07
N LEU A 134 -3.40 -17.82 0.61
CA LEU A 134 -2.72 -16.76 -0.13
C LEU A 134 -1.28 -17.14 -0.48
N LYS A 135 -0.58 -17.92 0.35
CA LYS A 135 0.74 -18.47 0.05
C LYS A 135 0.71 -19.45 -1.12
N VAL A 136 -0.30 -20.32 -1.17
CA VAL A 136 -0.52 -21.21 -2.33
C VAL A 136 -0.76 -20.38 -3.59
N LEU A 137 -1.67 -19.40 -3.52
CA LEU A 137 -1.95 -18.52 -4.67
C LEU A 137 -0.72 -17.74 -5.13
N LEU A 138 0.11 -17.24 -4.21
CA LEU A 138 1.37 -16.57 -4.53
C LEU A 138 2.36 -17.52 -5.22
N GLY A 139 2.43 -18.78 -4.76
CA GLY A 139 3.24 -19.83 -5.39
C GLY A 139 2.83 -20.09 -6.84
N ASP A 140 1.52 -20.23 -7.10
CA ASP A 140 0.96 -20.46 -8.44
C ASP A 140 1.12 -19.25 -9.39
N SER A 141 1.37 -18.07 -8.83
CA SER A 141 1.48 -16.82 -9.59
C SER A 141 2.88 -16.57 -10.17
N LYS A 142 3.90 -17.29 -9.70
CA LYS A 142 5.30 -17.15 -10.13
C LYS A 142 5.57 -17.93 -11.41
#